data_AF-A0A0D2TIM2-F1
#
_entry.id   AF-A0A0D2TIM2-F1
#
_cell.length_a   1.000
_cell.length_b   1.000
_cell.length_c   1.000
_cell.angle_alpha   90.00
_cell.angle_beta   90.00
_cell.angle_gamma   90.00
#
_symmetry.space_group_name_H-M   'P 1'
#
loop_
_entity.id
_entity.type
_entity.pdbx_description
1 polymer ?
#
loop_
_entity_poly.entity_id
_entity_poly.type
_entity_poly.pdbx_seq_one_letter_code
_entity_poly.pdbx_strand_id
1 'polypeptide(L)'
;MLCRKNSSCEETGSVPVYLNVYDLTPINGYAYWFGLGVYHSGVQVHGVEYAFGAHEYPTTGIFEAEPKQCDGFTFRKSILIGKTELGPADVRGVMEDLAEEYKGNAYNLITKNCNHFCNDACIRVLLQLCSSGDFKCNQSEASQN
;
A
#
# COMPACT_ATOMS: atom_id res chain seq x y z
N MET A 1 24.31 -4.16 -30.55
CA MET A 1 24.21 -4.77 -29.21
C MET A 1 23.04 -4.14 -28.49
N LEU A 2 22.01 -4.92 -28.18
CA LEU A 2 20.85 -4.45 -27.43
C LEU A 2 21.22 -4.44 -25.94
N CYS A 3 21.46 -3.26 -25.38
CA CYS A 3 21.65 -3.11 -23.94
C CYS A 3 20.33 -3.43 -23.23
N ARG A 4 20.28 -4.64 -22.70
CA ARG A 4 19.22 -5.14 -21.83
C ARG A 4 19.29 -4.36 -20.53
N LYS A 5 18.38 -3.39 -20.33
CA LYS A 5 18.19 -2.72 -19.04
C LYS A 5 17.67 -3.78 -18.05
N ASN A 6 18.57 -4.31 -17.21
CA ASN A 6 18.17 -4.97 -15.99
C ASN A 6 17.72 -3.88 -15.01
N SER A 7 16.41 -3.65 -14.95
CA SER A 7 15.80 -3.00 -13.80
C SER A 7 15.79 -4.01 -12.66
N SER A 8 16.94 -4.27 -12.03
CA SER A 8 16.92 -4.79 -10.66
C SER A 8 16.57 -3.61 -9.79
N CYS A 9 15.29 -3.48 -9.44
CA CYS A 9 14.87 -2.67 -8.32
C CYS A 9 15.67 -3.22 -7.12
N GLU A 10 16.74 -2.55 -6.73
CA GLU A 10 17.44 -2.95 -5.53
C GLU A 10 16.43 -2.89 -4.38
N GLU A 11 16.41 -3.95 -3.60
CA GLU A 11 15.65 -4.10 -2.37
C GLU A 11 16.27 -3.21 -1.29
N THR A 12 16.37 -1.90 -1.53
CA THR A 12 17.00 -0.90 -0.63
C THR A 12 16.14 -0.54 0.58
N GLY A 13 15.19 -1.40 0.93
CA GLY A 13 14.36 -1.29 2.13
C GLY A 13 14.66 -2.40 3.14
N SER A 14 14.70 -2.08 4.42
CA SER A 14 14.87 -3.02 5.54
C SER A 14 13.51 -3.49 6.06
N VAL A 15 12.47 -2.66 5.91
CA VAL A 15 11.14 -2.91 6.46
C VAL A 15 10.21 -3.44 5.38
N PRO A 16 9.65 -4.66 5.50
CA PRO A 16 8.73 -5.20 4.51
C PRO A 16 7.35 -4.52 4.60
N VAL A 17 6.78 -4.23 3.42
CA VAL A 17 5.42 -3.71 3.25
C VAL A 17 4.56 -4.80 2.61
N TYR A 18 3.53 -5.21 3.33
CA TYR A 18 2.60 -6.25 2.90
C TYR A 18 1.24 -5.66 2.54
N LEU A 19 0.55 -6.29 1.60
CA LEU A 19 -0.85 -6.07 1.30
C LEU A 19 -1.63 -7.29 1.74
N ASN A 20 -2.43 -7.14 2.79
CA ASN A 20 -3.32 -8.19 3.30
C ASN A 20 -4.66 -8.11 2.57
N VAL A 21 -5.11 -9.23 2.02
CA VAL A 21 -6.35 -9.34 1.25
C VAL A 21 -7.32 -10.24 2.00
N TYR A 22 -8.54 -9.76 2.17
CA TYR A 22 -9.62 -10.43 2.87
C TYR A 22 -10.85 -10.61 1.97
N ASP A 23 -11.51 -11.76 2.12
CA ASP A 23 -12.77 -12.07 1.45
C ASP A 23 -13.95 -11.54 2.28
N LEU A 24 -14.77 -10.65 1.70
CA LEU A 24 -16.04 -10.24 2.30
C LEU A 24 -17.08 -11.35 2.12
N THR A 25 -17.02 -12.35 2.99
CA THR A 25 -17.80 -13.58 2.86
C THR A 25 -19.31 -13.42 3.12
N PRO A 26 -19.83 -12.48 3.95
CA PRO A 26 -21.29 -12.35 4.13
C PRO A 26 -22.01 -11.47 3.09
N ILE A 27 -21.33 -10.52 2.41
CA ILE A 27 -21.94 -9.65 1.36
C ILE A 27 -21.87 -10.29 -0.03
N ASN A 28 -21.03 -11.31 -0.21
CA ASN A 28 -20.79 -11.96 -1.51
C ASN A 28 -21.97 -12.77 -2.07
N GLY A 29 -23.04 -13.03 -1.30
CA GLY A 29 -24.17 -13.82 -1.77
C GLY A 29 -24.85 -13.26 -3.03
N TYR A 30 -24.90 -11.93 -3.17
CA TYR A 30 -25.50 -11.26 -4.34
C TYR A 30 -24.48 -10.69 -5.32
N ALA A 31 -23.31 -10.22 -4.86
CA ALA A 31 -22.29 -9.63 -5.73
C ALA A 31 -21.53 -10.67 -6.58
N TYR A 32 -21.36 -11.89 -6.06
CA TYR A 32 -20.72 -12.99 -6.79
C TYR A 32 -21.53 -13.45 -8.00
N TRP A 33 -22.86 -13.34 -7.95
CA TRP A 33 -23.76 -13.63 -9.08
C TRP A 33 -23.52 -12.67 -10.27
N PHE A 34 -23.06 -11.45 -9.98
CA PHE A 34 -22.70 -10.43 -10.97
C PHE A 34 -21.21 -10.42 -11.33
N GLY A 35 -20.40 -11.39 -10.85
CA GLY A 35 -18.97 -11.46 -11.14
C GLY A 35 -18.12 -10.39 -10.42
N LEU A 36 -18.69 -9.73 -9.40
CA LEU A 36 -18.03 -8.68 -8.63
C LEU A 36 -17.68 -9.24 -7.24
N GLY A 37 -16.50 -9.86 -7.11
CA GLY A 37 -15.97 -10.19 -5.79
C GLY A 37 -15.61 -8.90 -5.06
N VAL A 38 -16.22 -8.64 -3.91
CA VAL A 38 -15.81 -7.53 -3.04
C VAL A 38 -14.66 -8.05 -2.19
N TYR A 39 -13.46 -7.53 -2.42
CA TYR A 39 -12.28 -7.82 -1.61
C TYR A 39 -11.93 -6.60 -0.78
N HIS A 40 -11.57 -6.83 0.47
CA HIS A 40 -10.99 -5.80 1.33
C HIS A 40 -9.49 -5.96 1.31
N SER A 41 -8.77 -4.83 1.26
CA SER A 41 -7.32 -4.81 1.35
C SER A 41 -6.88 -3.86 2.46
N GLY A 42 -5.81 -4.26 3.17
CA GLY A 42 -5.10 -3.43 4.15
C GLY A 42 -3.59 -3.45 3.88
N VAL A 43 -2.92 -2.33 4.12
CA VAL A 43 -1.46 -2.20 4.02
C VAL A 43 -0.85 -2.44 5.38
N GLN A 44 0.03 -3.43 5.48
CA GLN A 44 0.76 -3.75 6.70
C GLN A 44 2.22 -3.30 6.58
N VAL A 45 2.67 -2.52 7.56
CA VAL A 45 4.04 -2.03 7.68
C VAL A 45 4.37 -1.84 9.16
N HIS A 46 5.62 -2.13 9.58
CA HIS A 46 6.02 -2.08 11.00
C HIS A 46 5.12 -2.90 11.95
N GLY A 47 4.47 -3.95 11.45
CA GLY A 47 3.57 -4.78 12.26
C GLY A 47 2.20 -4.17 12.54
N VAL A 48 1.88 -3.01 11.96
CA VAL A 48 0.56 -2.37 12.02
C VAL A 48 -0.12 -2.50 10.67
N GLU A 49 -1.40 -2.86 10.64
CA GLU A 49 -2.21 -2.88 9.44
C GLU A 49 -3.07 -1.62 9.35
N TYR A 50 -3.01 -0.95 8.20
CA TYR A 50 -3.78 0.24 7.88
C TYR A 50 -4.80 -0.10 6.82
N ALA A 51 -6.05 0.26 7.07
CA ALA A 51 -7.14 0.03 6.15
C ALA A 51 -8.12 1.20 6.13
N PHE A 52 -8.89 1.31 5.04
CA PHE A 52 -9.88 2.37 4.86
C PHE A 52 -11.30 1.79 4.94
N GLY A 53 -12.10 2.35 5.83
CA GLY A 53 -13.48 1.95 6.11
C GLY A 53 -14.48 3.09 5.92
N ALA A 54 -15.74 2.73 5.70
CA ALA A 54 -16.85 3.67 5.60
C ALA A 54 -17.44 3.96 6.99
N HIS A 55 -17.70 5.24 7.27
CA HIS A 55 -18.50 5.65 8.43
C HIS A 55 -19.19 7.00 8.16
N GLU A 56 -20.21 7.34 8.94
CA GLU A 56 -21.07 8.52 8.67
C GLU A 56 -20.40 9.87 8.99
N TYR A 57 -19.36 9.87 9.82
CA TYR A 57 -18.69 11.09 10.27
C TYR A 57 -17.68 11.67 9.24
N PRO A 58 -17.42 12.99 9.26
CA PRO A 58 -16.39 13.63 8.42
C PRO A 58 -14.96 13.43 8.93
N THR A 59 -14.74 12.49 9.84
CA THR A 59 -13.44 12.08 10.37
C THR A 59 -12.71 11.13 9.42
N THR A 60 -11.43 10.84 9.71
CA THR A 60 -10.65 9.86 8.94
C THR A 60 -11.32 8.51 8.93
N GLY A 61 -11.47 7.93 7.74
CA GLY A 61 -11.91 6.54 7.59
C GLY A 61 -10.75 5.56 7.63
N ILE A 62 -9.51 6.05 7.77
CA ILE A 62 -8.33 5.20 7.97
C ILE A 62 -8.33 4.72 9.41
N PHE A 63 -8.21 3.42 9.58
CA PHE A 63 -8.08 2.78 10.89
C PHE A 63 -6.85 1.89 10.94
N GLU A 64 -6.29 1.77 12.15
CA GLU A 64 -5.20 0.86 12.48
C GLU A 64 -5.80 -0.43 13.05
N ALA A 65 -5.30 -1.58 12.62
CA ALA A 65 -5.71 -2.88 13.08
C ALA A 65 -4.51 -3.80 13.33
N GLU A 66 -4.71 -4.83 14.15
CA GLU A 66 -3.75 -5.91 14.25
C GLU A 66 -3.74 -6.72 12.93
N PRO A 67 -2.56 -6.99 12.36
CA PRO A 67 -2.49 -7.71 11.10
C PRO A 67 -3.18 -9.06 11.17
N LYS A 68 -3.98 -9.37 10.14
CA LYS A 68 -4.70 -10.66 10.01
C LYS A 68 -5.78 -10.88 11.09
N GLN A 69 -6.09 -9.87 11.89
CA GLN A 69 -7.21 -9.90 12.83
C GLN A 69 -8.25 -8.88 12.38
N CYS A 70 -9.24 -9.35 11.63
CA CYS A 70 -10.40 -8.55 11.29
C CYS A 70 -11.66 -9.40 11.53
N ASP A 71 -12.36 -9.13 12.63
CA ASP A 71 -13.59 -9.83 12.98
C ASP A 71 -14.63 -9.67 11.85
N GLY A 72 -15.14 -10.79 11.34
CA GLY A 72 -16.15 -10.82 10.27
C GLY A 72 -15.60 -10.93 8.84
N PHE A 73 -14.28 -10.98 8.64
CA PHE A 73 -13.66 -11.16 7.32
C PHE A 73 -12.74 -12.39 7.29
N THR A 74 -12.76 -13.14 6.18
CA THR A 74 -11.88 -14.30 6.03
C THR A 74 -10.57 -13.84 5.40
N PHE A 75 -9.46 -13.89 6.14
CA PHE A 75 -8.14 -13.61 5.58
C PHE A 75 -7.82 -14.60 4.45
N ARG A 76 -7.44 -14.07 3.29
CA ARG A 76 -7.15 -14.87 2.10
C ARG A 76 -5.65 -15.05 1.89
N LYS A 77 -4.92 -13.94 1.83
CA LYS A 77 -3.47 -13.93 1.57
C LYS A 77 -2.83 -12.61 1.96
N SER A 78 -1.51 -12.68 2.17
CA SER A 78 -0.63 -11.51 2.31
C SER A 78 0.31 -11.47 1.12
N ILE A 79 0.44 -10.31 0.47
CA ILE A 79 1.30 -10.10 -0.70
C ILE A 79 2.40 -9.13 -0.29
N LEU A 80 3.67 -9.53 -0.42
CA LEU A 80 4.79 -8.60 -0.27
C LEU A 80 4.78 -7.64 -1.47
N ILE A 81 4.58 -6.35 -1.22
CA ILE A 81 4.59 -5.32 -2.28
C ILE A 81 6.01 -4.79 -2.50
N GLY A 82 6.77 -4.64 -1.41
CA GLY A 82 8.15 -4.15 -1.47
C GLY A 82 8.71 -3.92 -0.07
N LYS A 83 9.80 -3.18 0.01
CA LYS A 83 10.42 -2.78 1.27
C LYS A 83 10.61 -1.26 1.32
N THR A 84 10.56 -0.70 2.52
CA THR A 84 10.74 0.73 2.79
C THR A 84 11.84 0.94 3.85
N GLU A 85 12.47 2.11 3.80
CA GLU A 85 13.40 2.60 4.85
C GLU A 85 12.69 3.53 5.85
N LEU A 86 11.42 3.87 5.60
CA LEU A 86 10.67 4.79 6.45
C LEU A 86 10.53 4.23 7.87
N GLY A 87 10.79 5.09 8.86
CA GLY A 87 10.55 4.75 10.25
C GLY A 87 9.05 4.69 10.58
N PRO A 88 8.67 4.13 11.73
CA PRO A 88 7.27 4.09 12.17
C PRO A 88 6.62 5.48 12.28
N ALA A 89 7.42 6.52 12.59
CA ALA A 89 6.95 7.90 12.67
C ALA A 89 6.67 8.48 11.28
N ASP A 90 7.54 8.23 10.30
CA ASP A 90 7.37 8.71 8.93
C ASP A 90 6.17 8.04 8.25
N VAL A 91 6.02 6.73 8.46
CA VAL A 91 4.84 5.99 7.99
C VAL A 91 3.57 6.57 8.59
N ARG A 92 3.55 6.91 9.88
CA ARG A 92 2.40 7.55 10.52
C ARG A 92 2.08 8.91 9.87
N GLY A 93 3.10 9.72 9.60
CA GLY A 93 2.91 10.99 8.87
C GLY A 93 2.27 10.78 7.50
N VAL A 94 2.73 9.77 6.73
CA VAL A 94 2.10 9.42 5.44
C VAL A 94 0.63 9.03 5.60
N MET A 95 0.29 8.29 6.66
CA MET A 95 -1.10 7.89 6.94
C MET A 95 -1.95 9.08 7.41
N GLU A 96 -1.38 10.01 8.16
CA GLU A 96 -2.03 11.27 8.57
C GLU A 96 -2.33 12.16 7.35
N ASP A 97 -1.39 12.29 6.41
CA ASP A 97 -1.61 13.01 5.15
C ASP A 97 -2.74 12.36 4.33
N LEU A 98 -2.75 11.03 4.25
CA LEU A 98 -3.83 10.29 3.60
C LEU A 98 -5.16 10.45 4.34
N ALA A 99 -5.16 10.62 5.66
CA ALA A 99 -6.37 10.76 6.48
C ALA A 99 -7.17 12.02 6.16
N GLU A 100 -6.49 13.09 5.71
CA GLU A 100 -7.15 14.31 5.25
C GLU A 100 -7.98 14.09 3.97
N GLU A 101 -7.46 13.23 3.08
CA GLU A 101 -8.10 12.88 1.81
C GLU A 101 -9.15 11.77 1.99
N TYR A 102 -8.85 10.75 2.80
CA TYR A 102 -9.64 9.53 2.99
C TYR A 102 -10.54 9.63 4.23
N LYS A 103 -11.56 10.50 4.13
CA LYS A 103 -12.62 10.62 5.14
C LYS A 103 -13.63 9.48 5.03
N GLY A 104 -14.13 8.99 6.16
CA GLY A 104 -15.07 7.86 6.17
C GLY A 104 -16.39 8.15 5.43
N ASN A 105 -16.86 9.40 5.46
CA ASN A 105 -18.04 9.83 4.71
C ASN A 105 -17.80 10.01 3.20
N ALA A 106 -16.55 9.95 2.75
CA ALA A 106 -16.17 10.01 1.34
C ALA A 106 -15.95 8.61 0.73
N TYR A 107 -16.19 7.54 1.51
CA TYR A 107 -16.05 6.16 1.04
C TYR A 107 -17.04 5.86 -0.07
N ASN A 108 -16.53 5.37 -1.20
CA ASN A 108 -17.32 4.93 -2.34
C ASN A 108 -16.82 3.57 -2.82
N LEU A 109 -17.73 2.58 -2.86
CA LEU A 109 -17.40 1.19 -3.24
C LEU A 109 -16.70 1.06 -4.60
N ILE A 110 -16.95 1.99 -5.54
CA ILE A 110 -16.43 1.95 -6.90
C ILE A 110 -15.26 2.92 -7.07
N THR A 111 -15.42 4.18 -6.63
CA THR A 111 -14.48 5.27 -6.97
C THR A 111 -13.51 5.65 -5.86
N LYS A 112 -13.73 5.20 -4.62
CA LYS A 112 -12.90 5.56 -3.47
C LYS A 112 -13.06 4.54 -2.34
N ASN A 113 -12.45 3.37 -2.52
CA ASN A 113 -12.54 2.23 -1.61
C ASN A 113 -11.17 1.89 -1.00
N CYS A 114 -11.13 0.83 -0.18
CA CYS A 114 -9.91 0.32 0.44
C CYS A 114 -8.76 0.03 -0.53
N ASN A 115 -9.04 -0.40 -1.77
CA ASN A 115 -7.99 -0.68 -2.76
C ASN A 115 -7.31 0.61 -3.25
N HIS A 116 -8.05 1.70 -3.41
CA HIS A 116 -7.50 3.00 -3.81
C HIS A 116 -6.58 3.54 -2.70
N PHE A 117 -7.05 3.47 -1.45
CA PHE A 117 -6.25 3.80 -0.30
C PHE A 117 -4.97 2.96 -0.24
N CYS A 118 -5.07 1.64 -0.38
CA CYS A 118 -3.91 0.76 -0.31
C CYS A 118 -2.89 1.05 -1.42
N ASN A 119 -3.38 1.34 -2.63
CA ASN A 119 -2.53 1.74 -3.75
C ASN A 119 -1.76 3.04 -3.42
N ASP A 120 -2.46 4.08 -2.96
CA ASP A 120 -1.85 5.37 -2.66
C ASP A 120 -0.88 5.28 -1.47
N ALA A 121 -1.24 4.53 -0.44
CA ALA A 121 -0.38 4.23 0.70
C ALA A 121 0.88 3.49 0.27
N CYS A 122 0.77 2.43 -0.54
CA CYS A 122 1.93 1.71 -1.06
C CYS A 122 2.83 2.61 -1.90
N ILE A 123 2.25 3.43 -2.79
CA ILE A 123 3.00 4.38 -3.61
C ILE A 123 3.78 5.36 -2.72
N ARG A 124 3.13 5.98 -1.73
CA ARG A 124 3.77 6.97 -0.85
C ARG A 124 4.85 6.32 0.02
N VAL A 125 4.59 5.14 0.59
CA VAL A 125 5.54 4.44 1.48
C VAL A 125 6.74 3.86 0.72
N LEU A 126 6.56 3.43 -0.54
CA LEU A 126 7.61 2.77 -1.33
C LEU A 126 8.38 3.74 -2.24
N LEU A 127 7.76 4.80 -2.77
CA LEU A 127 8.41 5.70 -3.73
C LEU A 127 9.24 6.83 -3.09
N GLN A 128 9.19 7.04 -1.77
CA GLN A 128 10.07 8.03 -1.14
C GLN A 128 11.56 7.69 -1.25
N LEU A 129 11.90 6.45 -1.62
CA LEU A 129 13.28 6.04 -1.90
C LEU A 129 13.86 6.63 -3.20
N CYS A 130 13.04 7.20 -4.09
CA CYS A 130 13.52 7.80 -5.35
C CYS A 130 13.87 9.29 -5.23
N SER A 131 13.57 9.96 -4.11
CA SER A 131 13.82 11.40 -3.95
C SER A 131 15.12 11.75 -3.22
N SER A 132 15.78 10.78 -2.60
CA SER A 132 17.10 10.96 -1.96
C SER A 132 18.16 10.35 -2.88
N GLY A 133 18.83 11.21 -3.64
CA GLY A 133 19.57 10.84 -4.84
C GLY A 133 20.73 9.85 -4.70
N ASP A 134 20.91 9.06 -5.75
CA ASP A 134 22.21 8.62 -6.24
C ASP A 134 22.17 8.48 -7.77
N PHE A 135 22.05 9.61 -8.46
CA PHE A 135 22.42 9.71 -9.88
C PHE A 135 23.89 10.15 -9.97
N LYS A 136 24.82 9.31 -9.48
CA LYS A 136 26.24 9.49 -9.79
C LYS A 136 26.52 8.90 -11.16
N CYS A 137 26.44 9.76 -12.16
CA CYS A 137 27.04 9.52 -13.46
C CYS A 137 28.56 9.45 -13.26
N ASN A 138 29.13 8.24 -13.14
CA ASN A 138 30.57 8.04 -13.18
C ASN A 138 31.07 8.38 -14.60
N GLN A 139 31.47 9.63 -14.81
CA GLN A 139 32.37 10.01 -15.88
C GLN A 139 33.82 9.78 -15.42
N SER A 140 34.27 8.54 -15.53
CA SER A 140 35.67 8.11 -15.55
C SER A 140 35.60 6.60 -15.84
N GLU A 141 36.12 6.03 -16.93
CA GLU A 141 37.38 6.27 -17.61
C GLU A 141 37.22 5.89 -19.09
N ALA A 142 37.51 6.82 -20.00
CA ALA A 142 37.73 6.51 -21.40
C ALA A 142 38.91 7.35 -21.89
N SER A 143 40.11 6.96 -21.47
CA SER A 143 41.37 7.32 -22.12
C SER A 143 42.45 6.40 -21.58
N GLN A 144 42.53 5.20 -22.15
CA GLN A 144 43.81 4.54 -22.40
C GLN A 144 43.62 3.41 -23.43
N ASN A 145 44.36 3.58 -24.53
CA ASN A 145 44.60 2.72 -25.69
C ASN A 145 43.67 2.87 -26.88
#